data_AF-A0A2S7KVZ3-F1
#
_entry.id   AF-A0A2S7KVZ3-F1
#
_cell.length_a   1.000
_cell.length_b   1.000
_cell.length_c   1.000
_cell.angle_alpha   90.00
_cell.angle_beta   90.00
_cell.angle_gamma   90.00
#
_symmetry.space_group_name_H-M   'P 1'
#
loop_
_entity.id
_entity.type
_entity.pdbx_description
1 polymer ?
#
loop_
_entity_poly.entity_id
_entity_poly.type
_entity_poly.pdbx_seq_one_letter_code
_entity_poly.pdbx_strand_id
1 'polypeptide(L)' 'MAYLNVSRSTMYRLRKKQHIPSTKIGHSPMYPKCLLNTFLINRAIRNVKEDTANRLLPPPFFKLVKPQISAQKKRVIA' A
#
# COMPACT_ATOMS: atom_id res chain seq x y z
N MET A 1 -5.72 -3.12 17.04
CA MET A 1 -4.42 -2.82 16.40
C MET A 1 -3.22 -3.46 17.10
N ALA A 2 -3.36 -3.93 18.36
CA ALA A 2 -2.30 -4.62 19.09
C ALA A 2 -1.60 -5.75 18.31
N TYR A 3 -2.32 -6.40 17.39
CA TYR A 3 -1.78 -7.51 16.59
C TYR A 3 -0.91 -7.11 15.39
N LEU A 4 -1.00 -5.87 14.89
CA LEU A 4 -0.29 -5.46 13.67
C LEU A 4 0.89 -4.51 13.95
N ASN A 5 1.18 -4.16 15.21
CA ASN A 5 2.30 -3.28 15.61
C ASN A 5 2.44 -2.00 14.76
N VAL A 6 1.32 -1.47 14.26
CA VAL A 6 1.27 -0.26 13.43
C VAL A 6 0.50 0.84 14.14
N SER A 7 1.01 2.05 14.03
CA SER A 7 0.33 3.23 14.55
C SER A 7 -0.97 3.51 13.79
N ARG A 8 -1.90 4.20 14.46
CA ARG A 8 -3.18 4.61 13.87
C ARG A 8 -2.98 5.55 12.66
N SER A 9 -1.98 6.42 12.72
CA SER A 9 -1.62 7.33 11.62
C SER A 9 -1.11 6.57 10.39
N THR A 10 -0.32 5.52 10.59
CA THR A 10 0.13 4.63 9.50
C THR A 10 -1.06 3.92 8.86
N MET A 11 -1.99 3.37 9.64
CA MET A 11 -3.21 2.76 9.10
C MET A 11 -4.06 3.76 8.32
N TYR A 12 -4.20 4.99 8.80
CA TYR A 12 -4.91 6.05 8.08
C TYR A 12 -4.28 6.33 6.71
N ARG A 13 -2.94 6.47 6.67
CA ARG A 13 -2.18 6.71 5.43
C ARG A 13 -2.33 5.55 4.46
N LEU A 14 -2.21 4.31 4.94
CA LEU A 14 -2.34 3.11 4.10
C LEU A 14 -3.75 2.95 3.54
N ARG A 15 -4.78 3.22 4.35
CA ARG A 15 -6.17 3.27 3.87
C ARG A 15 -6.36 4.36 2.81
N LYS A 16 -5.86 5.58 3.05
CA LYS A 16 -6.04 6.71 2.11
C LYS A 16 -5.32 6.49 0.78
N LYS A 17 -4.18 5.79 0.80
CA LYS A 17 -3.46 5.34 -0.40
C LYS A 17 -4.04 4.07 -1.04
N GLN A 18 -5.15 3.53 -0.52
CA GLN A 18 -5.76 2.27 -0.97
C GLN A 18 -4.79 1.08 -0.95
N HIS A 19 -3.79 1.13 -0.07
CA HIS A 19 -2.78 0.08 0.09
C HIS A 19 -3.23 -1.07 0.99
N ILE A 20 -4.35 -0.89 1.71
CA ILE A 20 -4.92 -1.87 2.62
C ILE A 20 -6.44 -1.91 2.38
N PRO A 21 -7.04 -3.11 2.31
CA PRO A 21 -8.50 -3.23 2.24
C PRO A 21 -9.14 -2.70 3.52
N SER A 22 -10.13 -1.83 3.37
CA SER A 22 -10.94 -1.34 4.48
C SER A 22 -12.42 -1.50 4.13
N THR A 23 -13.17 -2.11 5.03
CA THR A 23 -14.63 -2.21 4.92
C THR A 23 -15.24 -1.14 5.82
N LYS A 24 -16.19 -0.37 5.34
CA LYS A 24 -16.93 0.58 6.20
C LYS A 24 -18.13 -0.14 6.78
N ILE A 25 -18.25 -0.16 8.11
CA ILE A 25 -19.48 -0.53 8.79
C ILE A 25 -20.02 0.76 9.40
N GLY A 26 -21.09 1.30 8.82
CA GLY A 26 -21.55 2.66 9.06
C GLY A 26 -20.45 3.69 8.73
N HIS A 27 -20.14 4.56 9.69
CA HIS A 27 -19.12 5.60 9.54
C HIS A 27 -17.71 5.18 9.98
N SER A 28 -17.56 3.96 10.51
CA SER A 28 -16.28 3.48 11.07
C SER A 28 -15.53 2.57 10.10
N PRO A 29 -14.22 2.81 9.86
CA PRO A 29 -13.40 1.89 9.07
C PRO A 29 -13.10 0.63 9.88
N MET A 30 -13.46 -0.52 9.34
CA MET A 30 -13.15 -1.83 9.89
C MET A 30 -12.10 -2.54 9.02
N TYR A 31 -11.23 -3.30 9.69
CA TYR A 31 -10.19 -4.10 9.06
C TYR A 31 -10.35 -5.56 9.50
N PRO A 32 -11.06 -6.40 8.74
CA PRO A 32 -11.25 -7.81 9.09
C PRO A 32 -9.89 -8.54 9.16
N LYS A 33 -9.62 -9.25 10.26
CA LYS A 33 -8.32 -9.88 10.54
C LYS A 33 -7.90 -10.87 9.44
N CYS A 34 -8.78 -11.78 9.05
CA CYS A 34 -8.49 -12.80 8.04
C CYS A 34 -8.16 -12.16 6.68
N LEU A 35 -8.99 -11.20 6.25
CA LEU A 35 -8.81 -10.49 4.98
C LEU A 35 -7.49 -9.71 4.97
N LEU A 36 -7.20 -8.99 6.06
CA LEU A 36 -6.00 -8.19 6.18
C LEU A 36 -4.74 -9.07 6.14
N ASN A 37 -4.74 -10.19 6.86
CA ASN A 37 -3.61 -11.12 6.88
C ASN A 37 -3.34 -11.71 5.50
N THR A 38 -4.37 -12.25 4.83
CA THR A 38 -4.23 -12.81 3.48
C THR A 38 -3.72 -11.76 2.50
N PHE A 39 -4.24 -10.53 2.57
CA PHE A 39 -3.81 -9.45 1.70
C PHE A 39 -2.34 -9.07 1.91
N LEU A 40 -1.92 -8.90 3.17
CA LEU A 40 -0.54 -8.52 3.51
C LEU A 40 0.46 -9.61 3.15
N ILE A 41 0.14 -10.88 3.42
CA ILE A 41 0.99 -12.03 3.06
C ILE A 41 1.14 -12.12 1.54
N ASN A 42 0.04 -12.05 0.80
CA ASN A 42 0.08 -12.09 -0.67
C ASN A 42 0.91 -10.94 -1.25
N ARG A 43 0.78 -9.73 -0.67
CA ARG A 43 1.59 -8.58 -1.07
C ARG A 43 3.08 -8.77 -0.77
N ALA A 44 3.41 -9.33 0.40
CA ALA A 44 4.79 -9.62 0.77
C ALA A 44 5.42 -10.64 -0.18
N ILE A 45 4.70 -11.73 -0.50
CA ILE A 45 5.16 -12.74 -1.47
C ILE A 45 5.40 -12.11 -2.84
N ARG A 46 4.52 -11.23 -3.31
CA ARG A 46 4.70 -10.52 -4.59
C ARG A 46 5.95 -9.64 -4.57
N ASN A 47 6.16 -8.86 -3.51
CA ASN A 47 7.35 -8.02 -3.38
C ASN A 47 8.64 -8.83 -3.40
N VAL A 48 8.68 -9.98 -2.71
CA VAL A 48 9.85 -10.88 -2.72
C VAL A 48 10.08 -11.43 -4.12
N LYS A 49 9.02 -11.87 -4.82
CA LYS A 49 9.13 -12.36 -6.19
C LYS A 49 9.65 -11.29 -7.15
N GLU A 50 9.13 -10.07 -7.06
CA GLU A 50 9.58 -8.93 -7.86
C GLU A 50 11.05 -8.61 -7.58
N ASP A 51 11.46 -8.56 -6.31
CA ASP A 51 12.87 -8.34 -5.93
C ASP A 51 13.79 -9.44 -6.49
N THR A 52 13.40 -10.71 -6.37
CA THR A 52 14.18 -11.81 -6.97
C THR A 52 14.28 -11.69 -8.49
N ALA A 53 13.20 -11.30 -9.18
CA ALA A 53 13.20 -11.10 -10.62
C ALA A 53 14.12 -9.94 -11.03
N ASN A 54 14.09 -8.83 -10.28
CA ASN A 54 14.95 -7.66 -10.52
C ASN A 54 16.44 -7.93 -10.22
N ARG A 55 16.75 -8.91 -9.37
CA ARG A 55 18.14 -9.33 -9.09
C ARG A 55 18.68 -10.30 -10.14
N LEU A 56 17.83 -11.22 -10.60
CA LEU A 56 18.22 -12.27 -11.57
C LEU A 56 18.30 -11.75 -13.00
N LEU A 57 17.57 -10.69 -13.33
CA LEU A 57 17.64 -10.03 -14.62
C LEU A 57 18.01 -8.55 -14.37
N PRO A 58 19.14 -8.04 -14.90
CA PRO A 58 19.37 -6.60 -14.87
C PRO A 58 18.15 -5.94 -15.55
N PRO A 59 17.65 -4.82 -15.00
CA PRO A 59 16.46 -4.21 -15.56
C PRO A 59 16.72 -3.94 -17.05
N PRO A 60 15.82 -4.35 -17.97
CA PRO A 60 15.86 -3.76 -19.30
C PRO A 60 15.75 -2.25 -19.08
N PHE A 61 16.63 -1.48 -19.73
CA PHE A 61 16.80 -0.03 -19.59
C PHE A 61 15.51 0.83 -19.67
N PHE A 62 14.36 0.20 -19.93
CA PHE A 62 13.04 0.80 -19.94
C PHE A 62 12.17 0.33 -18.78
N LYS A 63 12.51 0.75 -17.56
CA LYS A 63 11.51 0.98 -16.51
C LYS A 63 12.06 1.94 -15.46
N LEU A 64 12.15 3.21 -15.87
CA LEU A 64 11.89 4.32 -14.96
C LEU A 64 10.45 4.17 -14.46
N VAL A 65 10.24 3.27 -13.49
CA VAL A 65 9.00 3.20 -12.73
C VAL A 65 8.96 4.49 -11.94
N LYS A 66 8.36 5.52 -12.54
CA LYS A 66 8.00 6.74 -11.84
C LYS A 66 7.19 6.29 -10.63
N PRO A 67 7.63 6.57 -9.38
CA PRO A 67 6.73 6.44 -8.27
C PRO A 67 5.50 7.30 -8.62
N GLN A 68 4.31 6.73 -8.47
CA GLN A 68 3.04 7.45 -8.52
C GLN A 68 3.03 8.49 -7.38
N ILE A 69 3.78 9.57 -7.57
CA ILE A 69 3.63 10.83 -6.85
C ILE A 69 2.48 11.50 -7.58
N SER A 70 1.26 11.20 -7.13
CA SER A 70 0.09 11.98 -7.49
C SER A 70 0.39 13.45 -7.18
N ALA A 71 0.52 14.22 -8.25
CA ALA A 71 0.68 15.66 -8.23
C ALA A 71 -0.51 16.28 -7.49
N GLN A 72 -0.31 16.65 -6.22
CA GLN A 72 -1.19 17.59 -5.53
C GLN A 72 -0.99 18.95 -6.20
N LYS A 73 -1.84 19.23 -7.18
CA LYS A 73 -1.98 20.51 -7.87
C LYS A 73 -2.26 21.60 -6.82
N LYS A 74 -1.23 22.34 -6.44
CA LYS A 74 -1.36 23.68 -5.87
C LYS A 74 -2.09 24.55 -6.91
N ARG A 75 -3.34 24.93 -6.63
CA ARG A 75 -3.99 26.18 -7.07
C ARG A 75 -5.17 26.42 -6.12
N VAL A 76 -5.50 27.60 -5.64
CA VAL A 76 -4.92 28.95 -5.58
C VAL A 76 -5.88 29.65 -4.61
N ILE A 77 -5.35 30.41 -3.67
CA ILE A 77 -6.13 31.34 -2.84
C ILE A 77 -6.55 32.49 -3.75
N ALA A 78 -7.84 32.79 -3.80
CA ALA A 78 -8.39 34.07 -4.22
C ALA A 78 -9.57 34.36 -3.29
#